data_AF-A0A941A186-F1
#
_entry.id   AF-A0A941A186-F1
#
_cell.length_a   1.000
_cell.length_b   1.000
_cell.length_c   1.000
_cell.angle_alpha   90.00
_cell.angle_beta   90.00
_cell.angle_gamma   90.00
#
_symmetry.space_group_name_H-M   'P 1'
#
loop_
_entity.id
_entity.type
_entity.pdbx_description
1 polymer ?
#
loop_
_entity_poly.entity_id
_entity_poly.type
_entity_poly.pdbx_seq_one_letter_code
_entity_poly.pdbx_strand_id
1 'polypeptide(L)' 'MTFASVYPMYVAKVQKNGRTKEELHEVIEWLTGFDTRKLRDLIEKKVTFEEFFRDASLHPNARLITGV' A
#
# COMPACT_ATOMS: atom_id res chain seq x y z
N MET A 1 1.47 14.35 4.77
CA MET A 1 2.46 13.25 4.67
C MET A 1 2.17 12.48 3.38
N THR A 2 3.20 12.18 2.58
CA THR A 2 3.01 11.52 1.28
C THR A 2 3.21 10.02 1.40
N PHE A 3 2.49 9.23 0.60
CA PHE A 3 2.65 7.78 0.54
C PHE A 3 4.10 7.42 0.20
N ALA A 4 4.70 8.13 -0.76
CA ALA A 4 6.10 7.94 -1.17
C ALA A 4 7.12 8.11 -0.02
N SER A 5 6.85 9.00 0.94
CA SER A 5 7.74 9.22 2.10
C SER A 5 7.67 8.08 3.12
N VAL A 6 6.55 7.36 3.17
CA VAL A 6 6.29 6.28 4.13
C VAL A 6 6.57 4.91 3.54
N TYR A 7 6.41 4.75 2.23
CA TYR A 7 6.57 3.48 1.53
C TYR A 7 7.90 2.75 1.83
N PRO A 8 9.08 3.41 1.87
CA PRO A 8 10.32 2.74 2.26
C PRO A 8 10.27 2.13 3.67
N MET A 9 9.55 2.76 4.60
CA MET A 9 9.38 2.24 5.96
C MET A 9 8.51 0.98 5.98
N TYR A 10 7.48 0.88 5.13
CA TYR A 10 6.69 -0.35 4.99
C TYR A 10 7.56 -1.49 4.45
N VAL A 11 8.36 -1.24 3.40
CA VAL A 11 9.30 -2.22 2.84
C VAL A 11 10.28 -2.69 3.91
N ALA A 12 10.91 -1.76 4.63
CA ALA A 12 11.85 -2.11 5.70
C ALA A 12 11.17 -2.93 6.83
N LYS A 13 9.92 -2.61 7.17
CA LYS A 13 9.16 -3.32 8.21
C LYS A 13 8.84 -4.76 7.79
N VAL A 14 8.41 -4.99 6.55
CA VAL A 14 8.12 -6.35 6.06
C VAL A 14 9.40 -7.17 5.94
N GLN A 15 10.48 -6.58 5.45
CA GLN A 15 11.79 -7.23 5.36
C GLN A 15 12.34 -7.60 6.74
N LYS A 16 12.19 -6.72 7.74
CA LYS A 16 12.57 -7.03 9.13
C LYS A 16 11.79 -8.23 9.70
N ASN A 17 10.59 -8.47 9.21
CA ASN A 17 9.74 -9.60 9.61
C ASN A 17 9.93 -10.84 8.69
N GLY A 18 10.97 -10.87 7.86
CA GLY A 18 11.27 -11.99 6.98
C GLY A 18 10.37 -12.10 5.75
N ARG A 19 9.61 -11.05 5.43
CA ARG A 19 8.73 -10.96 4.26
C ARG A 19 9.37 -10.14 3.13
N THR A 20 8.86 -10.33 1.93
CA THR A 20 9.36 -9.73 0.71
C THR A 20 8.61 -8.45 0.34
N LYS A 21 9.18 -7.67 -0.58
CA LYS A 21 8.54 -6.46 -1.11
C LYS A 21 7.34 -6.83 -1.98
N GLU A 22 7.43 -7.97 -2.65
CA GLU A 22 6.42 -8.54 -3.53
C GLU A 22 5.17 -8.91 -2.73
N GLU A 23 5.31 -9.58 -1.58
CA GLU A 23 4.19 -9.83 -0.66
C GLU A 23 3.52 -8.53 -0.17
N LEU A 24 4.29 -7.46 0.06
CA LEU A 24 3.71 -6.16 0.39
C LEU A 24 2.89 -5.60 -0.77
N HIS A 25 3.33 -5.79 -2.01
CA HIS A 25 2.57 -5.34 -3.19
C HIS A 25 1.29 -6.14 -3.35
N GLU A 26 1.33 -7.45 -3.16
CA GLU A 26 0.13 -8.30 -3.19
C GLU A 26 -0.91 -7.86 -2.16
N VAL A 27 -0.49 -7.53 -0.94
CA VAL A 27 -1.40 -7.03 0.11
C VAL A 27 -1.98 -5.65 -0.26
N ILE A 28 -1.16 -4.76 -0.82
CA ILE A 28 -1.64 -3.43 -1.26
C ILE A 28 -2.63 -3.60 -2.42
N GLU A 29 -2.29 -4.41 -3.42
CA GLU A 29 -3.14 -4.70 -4.57
C GLU A 29 -4.46 -5.33 -4.15
N TRP A 30 -4.41 -6.32 -3.26
CA TRP A 30 -5.62 -6.92 -2.70
C TRP A 30 -6.47 -5.89 -1.95
N LEU A 31 -5.86 -5.01 -1.15
CA LEU A 31 -6.58 -4.03 -0.33
C LEU A 31 -7.19 -2.90 -1.14
N THR A 32 -6.46 -2.35 -2.11
CA THR A 32 -6.81 -1.09 -2.81
C THR A 32 -7.15 -1.26 -4.29
N GLY A 33 -6.89 -2.44 -4.85
CA GLY A 33 -7.00 -2.72 -6.28
C GLY A 33 -5.89 -2.11 -7.13
N PHE A 34 -4.80 -1.62 -6.52
CA PHE A 34 -3.69 -1.02 -7.26
C PHE A 34 -2.64 -2.05 -7.64
N ASP A 35 -2.47 -2.25 -8.95
CA ASP A 35 -1.34 -3.03 -9.46
C ASP A 35 0.02 -2.34 -9.18
N THR A 36 1.11 -3.08 -9.35
CA THR A 36 2.47 -2.57 -9.13
C THR A 36 2.81 -1.32 -9.96
N ARG A 37 2.24 -1.17 -11.16
CA ARG A 37 2.51 -0.03 -12.05
C ARG A 37 1.84 1.22 -11.50
N LYS A 38 0.54 1.13 -11.17
CA LYS A 38 -0.23 2.19 -10.54
C LYS A 38 0.39 2.59 -9.21
N LEU A 39 0.82 1.61 -8.40
CA LEU A 39 1.50 1.86 -7.14
C LEU A 39 2.79 2.68 -7.35
N ARG A 40 3.60 2.33 -8.36
CA ARG A 40 4.81 3.08 -8.71
C ARG A 40 4.49 4.50 -9.16
N ASP A 41 3.48 4.68 -10.01
CA ASP A 41 3.05 6.01 -10.46
C ASP A 41 2.61 6.90 -9.30
N LEU A 42 1.88 6.35 -8.32
CA LEU A 42 1.46 7.08 -7.12
C LEU A 42 2.65 7.47 -6.23
N ILE A 43 3.68 6.61 -6.14
CA ILE A 43 4.93 6.92 -5.44
C ILE A 43 5.69 8.05 -6.17
N GLU A 44 5.84 7.97 -7.49
CA GLU A 44 6.53 8.99 -8.29
C GLU A 44 5.82 10.35 -8.24
N LYS A 45 4.49 10.34 -8.27
CA LYS A 45 3.64 11.54 -8.11
C LYS A 45 3.64 12.10 -6.69
N LYS A 46 4.23 11.39 -5.73
CA LYS A 46 4.29 11.77 -4.31
C LYS A 46 2.91 12.12 -3.73
N VAL A 47 1.89 11.34 -4.09
CA VAL A 47 0.52 11.57 -3.63
C VAL A 47 0.42 11.49 -2.10
N THR A 48 -0.53 12.23 -1.55
CA THR A 48 -0.90 12.12 -0.14
C THR A 48 -1.67 10.81 0.12
N PHE A 49 -1.75 10.37 1.38
CA PHE A 49 -2.58 9.22 1.73
C PHE A 49 -4.07 9.45 1.43
N GLU A 50 -4.53 10.70 1.54
CA GLU A 50 -5.90 11.05 1.20
C GLU A 50 -6.18 10.79 -0.28
N GLU A 51 -5.31 11.27 -1.17
CA GLU A 51 -5.41 11.02 -2.62
C GLU A 51 -5.24 9.53 -2.94
N PHE A 52 -4.30 8.85 -2.27
CA PHE A 52 -4.08 7.41 -2.44
C PHE A 52 -5.35 6.60 -2.17
N PHE A 53 -6.03 6.84 -1.05
CA PHE A 53 -7.24 6.12 -0.68
C PHE A 53 -8.50 6.64 -1.38
N ARG A 54 -8.51 7.89 -1.84
CA ARG A 54 -9.60 8.45 -2.66
C ARG A 54 -9.73 7.72 -3.99
N ASP A 55 -8.61 7.37 -4.60
CA ASP A 55 -8.57 6.64 -5.87
C ASP A 55 -8.65 5.11 -5.68
N ALA A 56 -8.55 4.63 -4.44
CA ALA A 56 -8.53 3.20 -4.13
C ALA A 56 -9.93 2.60 -4.14
N SER A 57 -10.06 1.41 -4.72
CA SER A 57 -11.25 0.58 -4.56
C SER A 57 -10.99 -0.41 -3.44
N LEU A 58 -11.44 -0.07 -2.22
CA LEU A 58 -11.21 -0.92 -1.06
C LEU A 58 -11.91 -2.27 -1.22
N HIS A 59 -11.18 -3.35 -0.94
CA HIS A 59 -11.72 -4.70 -1.01
C HIS A 59 -12.94 -4.86 -0.08
N PRO A 60 -14.05 -5.53 -0.50
CA PRO A 60 -15.26 -5.69 0.32
C PRO A 60 -15.03 -6.36 1.69
N ASN A 61 -13.97 -7.16 1.78
CA ASN A 61 -13.55 -7.86 3.00
C ASN A 61 -12.57 -7.04 3.86
N ALA A 62 -12.17 -5.83 3.46
CA ALA A 62 -11.30 -4.97 4.29
C ALA A 62 -11.90 -4.71 5.68
N ARG A 63 -13.24 -4.67 5.78
CA ARG A 63 -13.97 -4.57 7.05
C ARG A 63 -13.72 -5.73 8.03
N LEU A 64 -13.21 -6.86 7.56
CA LEU A 64 -12.91 -8.04 8.40
C LEU A 64 -11.54 -7.91 9.10
N ILE A 65 -10.75 -6.89 8.75
CA ILE A 65 -9.48 -6.60 9.43
C ILE A 65 -9.79 -5.81 10.71
N THR A 66 -10.04 -6.53 11.81
CA THR A 66 -10.51 -5.95 13.09
C THR A 66 -9.46 -5.99 14.22
N GLY A 67 -8.19 -6.22 13.90
CA GLY A 67 -7.10 -6.27 14.89
C GLY A 67 -6.72 -4.88 15.44
N VAL A 68 -6.28 -4.83 16.71
CA VAL A 68 -5.86 -3.62 17.44
C VAL A 68 -4.38 -3.64 17.73
#